data_AF-A0A3G3IM74-F1
#
_entry.id   AF-A0A3G3IM74-F1
#
_cell.length_a   1.000
_cell.length_b   1.000
_cell.length_c   1.000
_cell.angle_alpha   90.00
_cell.angle_beta   90.00
_cell.angle_gamma   90.00
#
_symmetry.space_group_name_H-M   'P 1'
#
loop_
_entity.id
_entity.type
_entity.pdbx_description
1 polymer ?
#
loop_
_entity_poly.entity_id
_entity_poly.type
_entity_poly.pdbx_seq_one_letter_code
_entity_poly.pdbx_strand_id
1 'polypeptide(L)'
;MQRSYYISNRPKEYWSLKQIAGHLELDKKIKISTETTYRFVLQGKAVGGALYKYLRQHKKCRKRYGKNDYQDRILINHIDINEYPLWLSRRTRIGN
;
A
#
# COMPACT_ATOMS: atom_id res chain seq x y z
N MET A 1 23.11 8.15 23.02
CA MET A 1 23.07 9.20 21.97
C MET A 1 23.35 8.71 20.55
N GLN A 2 24.34 7.84 20.31
CA GLN A 2 24.80 7.52 18.94
C GLN A 2 23.80 6.79 18.01
N ARG A 3 22.88 5.98 18.55
CA ARG A 3 21.90 5.20 17.76
C ARG A 3 20.82 6.07 17.14
N SER A 4 20.23 6.96 17.94
CA SER A 4 19.15 7.85 17.53
C SER A 4 19.59 8.79 16.40
N TYR A 5 20.79 9.38 16.54
CA TYR A 5 21.41 10.23 15.52
C TYR A 5 21.65 9.50 14.19
N TYR A 6 22.06 8.24 14.26
CA TYR A 6 22.29 7.44 13.05
C TYR A 6 20.97 7.14 12.32
N ILE A 7 19.92 6.78 13.06
CA ILE A 7 18.59 6.52 12.49
C ILE A 7 17.95 7.79 11.92
N SER A 8 18.23 8.98 12.47
CA SER A 8 17.68 10.23 11.94
C SER A 8 18.32 10.69 10.63
N ASN A 9 19.59 10.39 10.38
CA ASN A 9 20.30 10.91 9.21
C ASN A 9 20.19 10.01 7.97
N ARG A 10 20.27 8.68 8.12
CA ARG A 10 20.24 7.74 6.99
C ARG A 10 19.00 7.80 6.08
N PRO A 11 17.77 8.07 6.59
CA PRO A 11 16.59 8.18 5.73
C PRO A 11 16.71 9.31 4.70
N LYS A 12 17.45 10.38 4.99
CA LYS A 12 17.67 11.49 4.04
C LYS A 12 18.50 11.08 2.83
N GLU A 13 19.34 10.05 2.98
CA GLU A 13 20.13 9.44 1.90
C GLU A 13 19.31 8.41 1.09
N TYR A 14 18.00 8.30 1.32
CA TYR A 14 17.08 7.32 0.70
C TYR A 14 17.27 5.87 1.12
N TRP A 15 17.84 5.63 2.29
CA TRP A 15 18.04 4.28 2.82
C TRP A 15 16.73 3.67 3.32
N SER A 16 16.53 2.39 3.03
CA SER A 16 15.45 1.58 3.62
C SER A 16 15.73 1.29 5.09
N LEU A 17 14.69 1.15 5.91
CA LEU A 17 14.82 0.82 7.33
C LEU A 17 15.59 -0.49 7.58
N LYS A 18 15.47 -1.46 6.66
CA LYS A 18 16.26 -2.70 6.69
C LYS A 18 17.75 -2.43 6.48
N GLN A 19 18.10 -1.54 5.55
CA GLN A 19 19.49 -1.15 5.30
C GLN A 19 20.05 -0.38 6.50
N ILE A 20 19.25 0.51 7.10
CA ILE A 20 19.65 1.25 8.31
C ILE A 20 19.94 0.28 9.45
N ALA A 21 19.08 -0.72 9.69
CA ALA A 21 19.30 -1.73 10.73
C ALA A 21 20.56 -2.58 10.45
N GLY A 22 20.72 -3.06 9.21
CA GLY A 22 21.90 -3.86 8.83
C GLY A 22 23.21 -3.08 8.93
N HIS A 23 23.24 -1.83 8.49
CA HIS A 23 24.44 -0.99 8.61
C HIS A 23 24.72 -0.54 10.04
N LEU A 24 23.71 -0.43 10.91
CA LEU A 24 23.94 -0.19 12.32
C LEU A 24 24.67 -1.36 13.00
N GLU A 25 24.40 -2.58 12.54
CA GLU A 25 25.13 -3.77 12.96
C GLU A 25 26.56 -3.76 12.43
N LEU A 26 26.76 -3.44 11.15
CA LEU A 26 28.10 -3.40 10.53
C LEU A 26 28.98 -2.27 11.11
N ASP A 27 28.47 -1.04 11.16
CA ASP A 27 29.26 0.14 11.53
C ASP A 27 29.47 0.26 13.04
N LYS A 28 28.46 -0.12 13.84
CA LYS A 28 28.44 0.13 15.29
C LYS A 28 28.32 -1.12 16.15
N LYS A 29 28.18 -2.31 15.54
CA LYS A 29 27.93 -3.58 16.24
C LYS A 29 26.67 -3.56 17.11
N ILE A 30 25.71 -2.69 16.78
CA ILE A 30 24.44 -2.60 17.51
C ILE A 30 23.37 -3.32 16.71
N LYS A 31 22.90 -4.46 17.23
CA LYS A 31 21.77 -5.18 16.64
C LYS A 31 20.45 -4.50 16.95
N ILE A 32 19.67 -4.23 15.91
CA ILE A 32 18.38 -3.56 16.00
C ILE A 32 17.41 -4.25 15.06
N SER A 33 16.22 -4.58 15.56
CA SER A 33 15.13 -5.02 14.70
C SER A 33 14.66 -3.86 13.81
N THR A 34 14.36 -4.18 12.55
CA THR A 34 13.73 -3.25 11.59
C THR A 34 12.51 -2.54 12.18
N GLU A 35 11.73 -3.24 13.00
CA GLU A 35 10.55 -2.74 13.70
C GLU A 35 10.89 -1.59 14.66
N THR A 36 12.06 -1.63 15.30
CA THR A 36 12.45 -0.59 16.26
C THR A 36 12.81 0.70 15.54
N THR A 37 13.52 0.58 14.42
CA THR A 37 13.81 1.71 13.53
C THR A 37 12.51 2.29 12.96
N TYR A 38 11.55 1.44 12.59
CA TYR A 38 10.23 1.85 12.12
C TYR A 38 9.45 2.64 13.18
N ARG A 39 9.34 2.10 14.41
CA ARG A 39 8.70 2.78 15.55
C ARG A 39 9.32 4.13 15.84
N PHE A 40 10.65 4.24 15.77
CA PHE A 40 11.34 5.52 15.95
C PHE A 40 10.94 6.56 14.90
N VAL A 41 10.88 6.19 13.62
CA VAL A 41 10.47 7.09 12.55
C VAL A 41 8.98 7.47 12.68
N LEU A 42 8.12 6.54 13.09
CA LEU A 42 6.71 6.83 13.37
C LEU A 42 6.51 7.76 14.56
N GLN A 43 7.28 7.59 15.63
CA GLN A 43 7.24 8.50 16.78
C GLN A 43 7.65 9.91 16.35
N GLY A 44 8.68 10.03 15.50
CA GLY A 44 9.05 11.29 14.88
C GLY A 44 7.91 11.92 14.07
N LYS A 45 7.11 11.12 13.36
CA LYS A 45 5.92 11.59 12.64
C LYS A 45 4.85 12.14 13.59
N ALA A 46 4.63 11.51 14.75
CA ALA A 46 3.65 11.97 15.74
C ALA A 46 3.99 13.36 16.30
N VAL A 47 5.29 13.68 16.40
CA VAL A 47 5.80 15.00 16.83
C VAL A 47 5.84 16.01 15.67
N GLY A 48 5.40 15.63 14.47
CA GLY A 48 5.40 16.50 13.28
C GLY A 48 6.69 16.46 12.45
N GLY A 49 7.59 15.52 12.72
CA GLY A 49 8.84 15.34 11.98
C GLY A 49 8.60 14.84 10.55
N ALA A 50 9.43 15.29 9.61
CA ALA A 50 9.31 14.96 8.18
C ALA A 50 10.05 13.68 7.74
N LEU A 51 10.71 12.98 8.67
CA LEU A 51 11.61 11.85 8.36
C LEU A 51 10.91 10.71 7.60
N TYR A 52 9.64 10.46 7.92
CA TYR A 52 8.84 9.41 7.28
C TYR A 52 8.58 9.66 5.79
N LYS A 53 8.69 10.90 5.30
CA LYS A 53 8.49 11.26 3.89
C LYS A 53 9.57 10.68 2.98
N TYR A 54 10.76 10.43 3.51
CA TYR A 54 11.87 9.83 2.75
C TYR A 54 11.74 8.31 2.60
N LEU A 55 10.83 7.67 3.35
CA LEU A 55 10.64 6.23 3.26
C LEU A 55 10.06 5.83 1.90
N ARG A 56 10.53 4.70 1.37
CA ARG A 56 10.07 4.13 0.09
C ARG A 56 8.55 3.95 0.03
N GLN A 57 7.91 3.64 1.15
CA GLN A 57 6.45 3.48 1.24
C GLN A 57 5.67 4.76 0.93
N HIS A 58 6.29 5.94 1.10
CA HIS A 58 5.66 7.23 0.84
C HIS A 58 5.81 7.70 -0.61
N LYS A 59 6.66 7.02 -1.41
CA LYS A 59 6.79 7.32 -2.83
C LYS A 59 5.55 6.81 -3.57
N LYS A 60 4.99 7.65 -4.43
CA LYS A 60 3.84 7.30 -5.26
C LYS A 60 4.26 6.22 -6.26
N CYS A 61 3.90 4.97 -6.00
CA CYS A 61 4.11 3.88 -6.95
C CYS A 61 3.10 3.98 -8.10
N ARG A 62 3.58 3.83 -9.35
CA ARG A 62 2.69 3.67 -10.50
C ARG A 62 1.96 2.33 -10.36
N LYS A 63 0.62 2.35 -10.47
CA LYS A 63 -0.17 1.11 -10.52
C LYS A 63 0.26 0.30 -11.75
N ARG A 64 0.37 -1.04 -11.62
CA ARG A 64 0.71 -1.91 -12.75
C ARG A 64 -0.43 -2.04 -13.76
N TYR A 65 -1.66 -1.80 -13.32
CA TYR A 65 -2.86 -1.79 -14.14
C TYR A 65 -3.27 -0.34 -14.48
N GLY A 66 -3.92 -0.16 -15.63
CA GLY A 66 -4.56 1.11 -16.02
C GLY A 66 -5.69 1.51 -15.06
N LYS A 67 -6.34 2.66 -15.29
CA LYS A 67 -7.61 2.93 -14.60
C LYS A 67 -8.62 1.84 -14.99
N ASN A 68 -9.43 1.41 -14.04
CA ASN A 68 -10.54 0.51 -14.33
C ASN A 68 -11.67 1.33 -14.96
N ASP A 69 -11.73 1.34 -16.28
CA ASP A 69 -12.82 1.95 -17.05
C ASP A 69 -14.02 0.97 -17.13
N TYR A 70 -14.49 0.52 -15.96
CA TYR A 70 -15.62 -0.42 -15.89
C TYR A 70 -16.99 0.26 -16.11
N GLN A 71 -17.07 1.59 -16.02
CA GLN A 71 -18.34 2.31 -16.16
C GLN A 71 -18.98 2.09 -17.54
N ASP A 72 -18.18 1.98 -18.60
CA ASP A 72 -18.70 1.94 -19.96
C ASP A 72 -18.95 0.52 -20.49
N ARG A 73 -18.67 -0.52 -19.69
CA ARG A 73 -18.74 -1.93 -20.14
C ARG A 73 -19.81 -2.78 -19.47
N ILE A 74 -20.45 -2.32 -18.39
CA ILE A 74 -21.23 -3.22 -17.52
C ILE A 74 -22.66 -3.52 -18.04
N LEU A 75 -23.27 -2.77 -18.96
CA LEU A 75 -24.69 -3.00 -19.32
C LEU A 75 -25.01 -2.74 -20.80
N ILE A 76 -24.48 -3.54 -21.73
CA ILE A 76 -25.03 -3.59 -23.10
C ILE A 76 -25.99 -4.79 -23.15
N ASN A 77 -27.28 -4.51 -23.41
CA ASN A 77 -28.39 -5.49 -23.48
C ASN A 77 -28.76 -6.20 -22.16
N HIS A 78 -28.52 -5.56 -21.01
CA HIS A 78 -29.09 -6.04 -19.76
C HIS A 78 -30.56 -5.65 -19.69
N ILE A 79 -31.42 -6.63 -19.40
CA ILE A 79 -32.84 -6.40 -19.10
C ILE A 79 -32.98 -6.40 -17.58
N ASP A 80 -33.63 -5.37 -17.02
CA ASP A 80 -33.86 -5.28 -15.58
C ASP A 80 -34.68 -6.48 -15.09
N ILE A 81 -34.47 -6.90 -13.85
CA ILE A 81 -35.19 -8.05 -13.26
C ILE A 81 -36.70 -7.81 -13.26
N ASN A 82 -37.13 -6.54 -13.12
CA ASN A 82 -38.54 -6.14 -13.16
C ASN A 82 -39.13 -6.17 -14.57
N GLU A 83 -38.29 -6.11 -15.61
CA GLU A 83 -38.72 -6.15 -17.01
C GLU A 83 -38.75 -7.58 -17.57
N TYR A 84 -38.34 -8.58 -16.78
CA TYR A 84 -38.37 -9.97 -17.24
C TYR A 84 -39.80 -10.45 -17.47
N PRO A 85 -40.08 -11.08 -18.63
CA PRO A 85 -41.36 -11.70 -18.83
C PRO A 85 -41.59 -12.87 -17.85
N LEU A 86 -42.81 -12.96 -17.32
CA LEU A 86 -43.21 -13.90 -16.25
C LEU A 86 -42.87 -15.37 -16.52
N TRP A 87 -42.80 -15.79 -17.79
CA TRP A 87 -42.46 -17.16 -18.16
C TRP A 87 -41.00 -17.52 -17.85
N LEU A 88 -40.08 -16.55 -17.81
CA LEU A 88 -38.69 -16.76 -17.35
C LEU A 88 -38.65 -17.06 -15.86
N SER A 89 -39.40 -16.29 -15.06
CA SER A 89 -39.53 -16.50 -13.61
C SER A 89 -40.11 -17.88 -13.29
N ARG A 90 -41.12 -18.30 -14.06
CA ARG A 90 -41.79 -19.59 -13.92
C ARG A 90 -41.02 -20.77 -14.53
N ARG A 91 -39.91 -20.52 -15.23
CA ARG A 91 -39.09 -21.54 -15.93
C ARG A 91 -39.91 -22.50 -16.82
N THR A 92 -40.99 -22.00 -17.41
CA THR A 92 -41.96 -22.83 -18.17
C THR A 92 -41.56 -23.07 -19.62
N ARG A 93 -40.46 -22.47 -20.09
CA ARG A 93 -39.98 -22.68 -21.47
C ARG A 93 -39.20 -23.98 -21.56
N ILE A 94 -39.82 -24.99 -22.16
CA ILE A 94 -39.13 -26.16 -22.71
C ILE A 94 -38.56 -25.74 -24.06
N GLY A 95 -37.27 -25.98 -24.29
CA GLY A 95 -36.67 -25.80 -25.62
C GLY A 95 -37.14 -26.92 -26.52
N ASN A 96 -37.72 -26.59 -27.68
CA ASN A 96 -37.91 -27.55 -28.76
C ASN A 96 -36.57 -28.01 -29.33
#